data_AF-A0A0P0XLZ8-F1
#
_entry.id   AF-A0A0P0XLZ8-F1
#
_cell.length_a   1.000
_cell.length_b   1.000
_cell.length_c   1.000
_cell.angle_alpha   90.00
_cell.angle_beta   90.00
_cell.angle_gamma   90.00
#
_symmetry.space_group_name_H-M   'P 1'
#
loop_
_entity.id
_entity.type
_entity.pdbx_description
1 polymer ?
#
loop_
_entity_poly.entity_id
_entity_poly.type
_entity_poly.pdbx_seq_one_letter_code
_entity_poly.pdbx_strand_id
1 'polypeptide(L)'
;LANTKREVKKNTSKKQKSNAQSTPATAASSGPQNCVSQVKEDPIAADGVQPSGRPAGRKKEKEKQRQHSDQSKIDALDLLWNKKKEVDAEKDRQREERYRAALALEQKRIDLDKEKLDFKRMIQEDRIVRLDTSAMSIEEQEYYKSVKSSILSRRSAST
;
A
#
# COMPACT_ATOMS: atom_id res chain seq x y z
N LEU A 1 22.80 1.18 17.03
CA LEU A 1 22.99 -0.18 16.47
C LEU A 1 22.70 -0.13 14.96
N ALA A 2 23.77 -0.28 14.18
CA ALA A 2 23.93 -0.53 12.73
C ALA A 2 22.96 0.10 11.69
N ASN A 3 23.40 1.19 11.05
CA ASN A 3 22.97 1.64 9.72
C ASN A 3 23.81 0.94 8.64
N THR A 4 23.19 0.28 7.65
CA THR A 4 23.91 -0.32 6.50
C THR A 4 23.53 0.40 5.20
N LYS A 5 24.44 1.25 4.71
CA LYS A 5 24.46 1.83 3.35
C LYS A 5 24.76 0.73 2.33
N ARG A 6 24.02 0.65 1.23
CA ARG A 6 24.47 -0.01 -0.02
C ARG A 6 24.33 0.95 -1.20
N GLU A 7 25.47 1.33 -1.75
CA GLU A 7 25.60 1.88 -3.11
C GLU A 7 25.47 0.76 -4.15
N VAL A 8 24.84 1.04 -5.29
CA VAL A 8 25.09 0.30 -6.54
C VAL A 8 25.22 1.27 -7.72
N LYS A 9 26.28 1.01 -8.48
CA LYS A 9 26.87 1.73 -9.62
C LYS A 9 25.92 1.96 -10.80
N LYS A 10 26.09 3.13 -11.43
CA LYS A 10 25.64 3.45 -12.81
C LYS A 10 26.54 2.75 -13.83
N ASN A 11 25.94 2.19 -14.88
CA ASN A 11 26.59 1.89 -16.15
C ASN A 11 25.80 2.54 -17.30
N THR A 12 26.50 3.30 -18.13
CA THR A 12 25.98 3.92 -19.35
C THR A 12 26.45 3.09 -20.55
N SER A 13 25.58 2.84 -21.52
CA SER A 13 25.95 2.19 -22.78
C SER A 13 25.24 2.88 -23.93
N LYS A 14 26.04 3.64 -24.67
CA LYS A 14 25.70 4.47 -25.83
C LYS A 14 25.98 3.63 -27.08
N LYS A 15 24.98 3.30 -27.90
CA LYS A 15 25.18 2.81 -29.27
C LYS A 15 24.11 3.34 -30.22
N GLN A 16 24.59 3.59 -31.44
CA GLN A 16 24.06 4.49 -32.47
C GLN A 16 22.88 3.90 -33.27
N LYS A 17 22.10 4.77 -33.91
CA LYS A 17 20.99 4.46 -34.82
C LYS A 17 21.47 4.55 -36.28
N SER A 18 21.27 3.50 -37.07
CA SER A 18 21.42 3.51 -38.53
C SER A 18 20.06 3.72 -39.22
N ASN A 19 20.04 4.55 -40.26
CA ASN A 19 18.90 4.90 -41.10
C ASN A 19 19.01 4.19 -42.45
N ALA A 20 17.91 3.68 -42.99
CA ALA A 20 17.75 3.49 -44.43
C ALA A 20 16.25 3.50 -44.77
N GLN A 21 15.83 4.64 -45.29
CA GLN A 21 14.53 4.90 -45.89
C GLN A 21 14.45 4.19 -47.25
N SER A 22 13.35 3.51 -47.55
CA SER A 22 12.94 3.19 -48.91
C SER A 22 11.43 2.98 -48.95
N THR A 23 10.73 3.90 -49.60
CA THR A 23 9.34 3.76 -50.03
C THR A 23 9.32 3.86 -51.56
N PRO A 24 8.65 2.94 -52.27
CA PRO A 24 8.14 3.23 -53.60
C PRO A 24 6.63 3.48 -53.53
N ALA A 25 6.21 4.52 -54.25
CA ALA A 25 4.81 4.88 -54.47
C ALA A 25 4.09 3.80 -55.29
N THR A 26 2.79 3.59 -55.05
CA THR A 26 1.91 2.90 -55.99
C THR A 26 0.52 3.55 -56.01
N ALA A 27 0.21 4.06 -57.19
CA ALA A 27 -1.06 4.27 -57.88
C ALA A 27 -2.37 4.56 -57.11
N ALA A 28 -3.04 5.58 -57.63
CA ALA A 28 -4.40 6.01 -57.33
C ALA A 28 -5.46 4.93 -57.57
N SER A 29 -6.49 4.94 -56.73
CA SER A 29 -7.83 4.46 -57.08
C SER A 29 -8.87 5.45 -56.54
N SER A 30 -9.79 5.80 -57.42
CA SER A 30 -10.83 6.82 -57.31
C SER A 30 -12.13 6.30 -56.68
N GLY A 31 -12.70 7.10 -55.78
CA GLY A 31 -14.15 7.31 -55.57
C GLY A 31 -14.89 6.38 -54.58
N PRO A 32 -16.11 6.73 -54.12
CA PRO A 32 -16.79 8.03 -54.18
C PRO A 32 -17.36 8.53 -52.82
N GLN A 33 -17.83 9.77 -52.89
CA GLN A 33 -18.51 10.65 -51.93
C GLN A 33 -19.59 9.98 -51.05
N ASN A 34 -19.72 10.49 -49.82
CA ASN A 34 -20.94 10.35 -49.02
C ASN A 34 -21.49 11.74 -48.64
N CYS A 35 -22.81 11.87 -48.76
CA CYS A 35 -23.59 13.10 -48.82
C CYS A 35 -24.17 13.54 -47.47
N VAL A 36 -24.22 14.87 -47.30
CA VAL A 36 -25.33 15.70 -46.78
C VAL A 36 -25.86 15.43 -45.37
N SER A 37 -25.77 16.46 -44.52
CA SER A 37 -26.89 16.95 -43.71
C SER A 37 -26.68 18.43 -43.37
N GLN A 38 -27.33 19.31 -44.14
CA GLN A 38 -27.58 20.70 -43.77
C GLN A 38 -28.86 20.77 -42.94
N VAL A 39 -28.78 21.33 -41.74
CA VAL A 39 -29.94 21.85 -41.02
C VAL A 39 -29.78 23.37 -40.96
N LYS A 40 -30.78 24.05 -41.55
CA LYS A 40 -31.03 25.49 -41.46
C LYS A 40 -31.29 25.88 -40.01
N GLU A 41 -30.85 27.07 -39.62
CA GLU A 41 -31.64 28.02 -38.82
C GLU A 41 -30.85 29.34 -38.70
N ASP A 42 -31.34 30.38 -39.39
CA ASP A 42 -30.93 31.76 -39.15
C ASP A 42 -31.53 32.23 -37.81
N PRO A 43 -30.80 33.09 -37.07
CA PRO A 43 -31.45 34.31 -36.66
C PRO A 43 -30.59 35.56 -36.89
N ILE A 44 -31.31 36.58 -37.33
CA ILE A 44 -30.92 37.96 -37.58
C ILE A 44 -30.55 38.66 -36.27
N ALA A 45 -29.65 39.65 -36.38
CA ALA A 45 -29.31 40.71 -35.43
C ALA A 45 -28.22 40.42 -34.38
N ALA A 46 -27.00 40.86 -34.69
CA ALA A 46 -26.21 41.69 -33.78
C ALA A 46 -25.09 42.38 -34.57
N ASP A 47 -25.31 43.66 -34.84
CA ASP A 47 -24.28 44.63 -35.23
C ASP A 47 -23.15 44.56 -34.20
N GLY A 48 -21.96 44.11 -34.61
CA GLY A 48 -20.95 43.65 -33.67
C GLY A 48 -19.60 43.39 -34.31
N VAL A 49 -18.98 44.48 -34.76
CA VAL A 49 -17.52 44.69 -34.90
C VAL A 49 -16.72 43.39 -35.00
N GLN A 50 -16.50 42.92 -36.23
CA GLN A 50 -15.46 41.95 -36.55
C GLN A 50 -14.16 42.40 -35.89
N PRO A 51 -13.59 41.66 -34.91
CA PRO A 51 -12.23 41.90 -34.54
C PRO A 51 -11.41 41.35 -35.71
N SER A 52 -11.12 42.19 -36.70
CA SER A 52 -10.05 41.94 -37.67
C SER A 52 -8.70 42.05 -36.93
N GLY A 53 -8.52 41.22 -35.91
CA GLY A 53 -7.28 41.02 -35.21
C GLY A 53 -6.39 40.22 -36.14
N ARG A 54 -5.22 40.77 -36.49
CA ARG A 54 -4.19 40.12 -37.28
C ARG A 54 -4.09 38.63 -36.89
N PRO A 55 -4.04 37.69 -37.86
CA PRO A 55 -3.90 36.27 -37.55
C PRO A 55 -2.77 36.10 -36.55
N ALA A 56 -3.01 35.31 -35.51
CA ALA A 56 -2.07 35.09 -34.44
C ALA A 56 -0.69 34.81 -35.05
N GLY A 57 0.21 35.79 -34.96
CA GLY A 57 1.46 35.72 -35.69
C GLY A 57 2.25 34.47 -35.29
N ARG A 58 3.19 34.04 -36.13
CA ARG A 58 4.07 32.87 -35.88
C ARG A 58 4.64 32.79 -34.45
N LYS A 59 4.73 33.92 -33.74
CA LYS A 59 5.09 34.01 -32.31
C LYS A 59 4.09 33.30 -31.36
N LYS A 60 2.77 33.49 -31.52
CA LYS A 60 1.74 32.90 -30.65
C LYS A 60 1.61 31.39 -30.84
N GLU A 61 1.70 30.90 -32.08
CA GLU A 61 1.67 29.46 -32.36
C GLU A 61 2.89 28.75 -31.77
N LYS A 62 4.08 29.32 -31.94
CA LYS A 62 5.32 28.80 -31.33
C LYS A 62 5.23 28.76 -29.80
N GLU A 63 4.56 29.72 -29.19
CA GLU A 63 4.32 29.73 -27.74
C GLU A 63 3.36 28.61 -27.30
N LYS A 64 2.23 28.41 -28.00
CA LYS A 64 1.31 27.28 -27.73
C LYS A 64 2.01 25.92 -27.86
N GLN A 65 2.88 25.75 -28.87
CA GLN A 65 3.67 24.52 -29.01
C GLN A 65 4.65 24.31 -27.84
N ARG A 66 5.27 25.39 -27.33
CA ARG A 66 6.10 25.32 -26.11
C ARG A 66 5.28 24.93 -24.89
N GLN A 67 4.13 25.58 -24.67
CA GLN A 67 3.23 25.27 -23.55
C GLN A 67 2.75 23.82 -23.59
N HIS A 68 2.36 23.31 -24.76
CA HIS A 68 1.98 21.90 -24.92
C HIS A 68 3.16 20.97 -24.58
N SER A 69 4.36 21.28 -25.06
CA SER A 69 5.56 20.49 -24.76
C SER A 69 5.90 20.50 -23.26
N ASP A 70 5.75 21.65 -22.60
CA ASP A 70 6.01 21.77 -21.17
C ASP A 70 4.95 21.06 -20.34
N GLN A 71 3.67 21.14 -20.74
CA GLN A 71 2.59 20.35 -20.14
C GLN A 71 2.86 18.84 -20.28
N SER A 72 3.27 18.37 -21.46
CA SER A 72 3.62 16.95 -21.66
C SER A 72 4.76 16.48 -20.73
N LYS A 73 5.74 17.35 -20.43
CA LYS A 73 6.80 17.02 -19.47
C LYS A 73 6.28 16.98 -18.04
N ILE A 74 5.39 17.91 -17.67
CA ILE A 74 4.75 17.95 -16.36
C ILE A 74 3.91 16.70 -16.14
N ASP A 75 3.08 16.32 -17.12
CA ASP A 75 2.24 15.11 -17.05
C ASP A 75 3.08 13.84 -16.93
N ALA A 76 4.21 13.76 -17.64
CA ALA A 76 5.14 12.63 -17.53
C ALA A 76 5.77 12.53 -16.13
N LEU A 77 6.09 13.67 -15.50
CA LEU A 77 6.60 13.71 -14.13
C LEU A 77 5.51 13.32 -13.12
N ASP A 78 4.28 13.79 -13.30
CA ASP A 78 3.15 13.43 -12.45
C ASP A 78 2.85 11.93 -12.53
N LEU A 79 2.84 11.36 -13.74
CA LEU A 79 2.68 9.92 -13.95
C LEU A 79 3.76 9.11 -13.21
N LEU A 80 5.03 9.52 -13.31
CA LEU A 80 6.14 8.86 -12.61
C LEU A 80 5.98 8.97 -11.08
N TRP A 81 5.56 10.13 -10.59
CA TRP A 81 5.36 10.37 -9.16
C TRP A 81 4.20 9.56 -8.59
N ASN A 82 3.09 9.50 -9.31
CA ASN A 82 1.93 8.68 -8.96
C ASN A 82 2.30 7.20 -8.96
N LYS A 83 3.07 6.73 -9.95
CA LYS A 83 3.53 5.35 -9.98
C LYS A 83 4.46 5.02 -8.81
N LYS A 84 5.34 5.95 -8.43
CA LYS A 84 6.19 5.81 -7.24
C LYS A 84 5.36 5.72 -5.96
N LYS A 85 4.39 6.61 -5.77
CA LYS A 85 3.46 6.59 -4.62
C LYS A 85 2.71 5.28 -4.52
N GLU A 86 2.21 4.76 -5.65
CA GLU A 86 1.50 3.47 -5.69
C GLU A 86 2.41 2.32 -5.24
N VAL A 87 3.66 2.28 -5.72
CA VAL A 87 4.65 1.27 -5.31
C VAL A 87 5.01 1.38 -3.83
N ASP A 88 5.20 2.60 -3.32
CA ASP A 88 5.51 2.82 -1.91
C ASP A 88 4.32 2.42 -1.01
N ALA A 89 3.09 2.76 -1.40
CA ALA A 89 1.87 2.37 -0.70
C ALA A 89 1.67 0.84 -0.68
N GLU A 90 1.93 0.16 -1.80
CA GLU A 90 1.86 -1.30 -1.87
C GLU A 90 2.93 -1.97 -0.98
N LYS A 91 4.14 -1.41 -0.94
CA LYS A 91 5.19 -1.89 -0.02
C LYS A 91 4.81 -1.68 1.45
N ASP A 92 4.16 -0.56 1.78
CA ASP A 92 3.65 -0.31 3.13
C ASP A 92 2.55 -1.29 3.52
N ARG A 93 1.61 -1.58 2.61
CA ARG A 93 0.58 -2.60 2.83
C ARG A 93 1.21 -3.98 3.12
N GLN A 94 2.19 -4.40 2.32
CA GLN A 94 2.89 -5.66 2.54
C GLN A 94 3.68 -5.69 3.86
N ARG A 95 4.25 -4.55 4.28
CA ARG A 95 4.92 -4.44 5.59
C ARG A 95 3.92 -4.60 6.73
N GLU A 96 2.80 -3.89 6.65
CA GLU A 96 1.74 -3.94 7.66
C GLU A 96 1.17 -5.36 7.82
N GLU A 97 0.93 -6.07 6.71
CA GLU A 97 0.47 -7.46 6.74
C GLU A 97 1.47 -8.39 7.42
N ARG A 98 2.76 -8.22 7.15
CA ARG A 98 3.82 -9.00 7.83
C ARG A 98 3.89 -8.68 9.31
N TYR A 99 3.76 -7.41 9.69
CA TYR A 99 3.73 -7.02 11.11
C TYR A 99 2.52 -7.60 11.83
N ARG A 100 1.33 -7.54 11.23
CA ARG A 100 0.12 -8.16 11.80
C ARG A 100 0.27 -9.67 11.96
N ALA A 101 0.83 -10.35 10.96
CA ALA A 101 1.09 -11.78 11.05
C ALA A 101 2.09 -12.11 12.17
N ALA A 102 3.16 -11.32 12.32
CA ALA A 102 4.15 -11.48 13.39
C ALA A 102 3.55 -11.24 14.78
N LEU A 103 2.73 -10.19 14.94
CA LEU A 103 2.04 -9.89 16.20
C LEU A 103 1.05 -11.01 16.57
N ALA A 104 0.29 -11.53 15.61
CA ALA A 104 -0.62 -12.65 15.84
C ALA A 104 0.12 -13.92 16.28
N LEU A 105 1.31 -14.18 15.72
CA LEU A 105 2.16 -15.30 16.14
C LEU A 105 2.69 -15.12 17.56
N GLU A 106 3.16 -13.91 17.91
CA GLU A 106 3.66 -13.62 19.26
C GLU A 106 2.54 -13.70 20.29
N GLN A 107 1.33 -13.21 19.96
CA GLN A 107 0.17 -13.33 20.83
C GLN A 107 -0.16 -14.80 21.12
N LYS A 108 -0.17 -15.67 20.10
CA LYS A 108 -0.36 -17.12 20.28
C LYS A 108 0.71 -17.73 21.17
N ARG A 109 1.96 -17.30 21.03
CA ARG A 109 3.07 -17.77 21.88
C ARG A 109 2.86 -17.37 23.34
N ILE A 110 2.49 -16.12 23.59
CA ILE A 110 2.19 -15.61 24.94
C ILE A 110 1.04 -16.41 25.56
N ASP A 111 -0.01 -16.69 24.79
CA ASP A 111 -1.18 -17.42 25.31
C ASP A 111 -0.84 -18.89 25.62
N LEU A 112 -0.05 -19.57 24.76
CA LEU A 112 0.47 -20.91 25.06
C LEU A 112 1.38 -20.92 26.30
N ASP A 113 2.19 -19.88 26.50
CA ASP A 113 3.06 -19.80 27.67
C ASP A 113 2.25 -19.51 28.96
N LYS A 114 1.16 -18.72 28.89
CA LYS A 114 0.20 -18.59 29.99
C LYS A 114 -0.46 -19.92 30.34
N GLU A 115 -0.96 -20.65 29.34
CA GLU A 115 -1.56 -21.98 29.56
C GLU A 115 -0.58 -22.96 30.21
N LYS A 116 0.70 -22.96 29.80
CA LYS A 116 1.73 -23.77 30.44
C LYS A 116 1.97 -23.37 31.90
N LEU A 117 1.99 -22.07 32.20
CA LEU A 117 2.13 -21.58 33.58
C LEU A 117 0.93 -21.96 34.43
N ASP A 118 -0.28 -21.84 33.88
CA ASP A 118 -1.53 -22.23 34.52
C ASP A 118 -1.57 -23.73 34.79
N PHE A 119 -1.17 -24.55 33.82
CA PHE A 119 -1.09 -26.00 33.97
C PHE A 119 -0.07 -26.42 35.04
N LYS A 120 1.12 -25.79 35.06
CA LYS A 120 2.12 -26.01 36.11
C LYS A 120 1.59 -25.61 37.49
N ARG A 121 0.91 -24.46 37.59
CA ARG A 121 0.26 -24.01 38.82
C ARG A 121 -0.78 -25.03 39.29
N MET A 122 -1.63 -25.51 38.38
CA MET A 122 -2.66 -26.51 38.67
C MET A 122 -2.05 -27.78 39.25
N ILE A 123 -0.96 -28.32 38.67
CA ILE A 123 -0.26 -29.51 39.18
C ILE A 123 0.29 -29.26 40.59
N GLN A 124 0.94 -28.12 40.83
CA GLN A 124 1.52 -27.80 42.14
C GLN A 124 0.43 -27.64 43.21
N GLU A 125 -0.63 -26.92 42.88
CA GLU A 125 -1.77 -26.75 43.77
C GLU A 125 -2.45 -28.09 44.08
N ASP A 126 -2.59 -28.97 43.09
CA ASP A 126 -3.18 -30.29 43.25
C ASP A 126 -2.32 -31.21 44.13
N ARG A 127 -0.99 -31.07 44.04
CA ARG A 127 -0.05 -31.67 45.00
C ARG A 127 -0.24 -31.12 46.42
N ILE A 128 -0.42 -29.81 46.59
CA ILE A 128 -0.64 -29.18 47.90
C ILE A 128 -1.96 -29.63 48.52
N VAL A 129 -3.04 -29.70 47.73
CA VAL A 129 -4.36 -30.14 48.20
C VAL A 129 -4.34 -31.58 48.70
N ARG A 130 -3.62 -32.48 48.00
CA ARG A 130 -3.48 -33.90 48.37
C ARG A 130 -2.46 -34.19 49.46
N LEU A 131 -1.62 -33.23 49.84
CA LEU A 131 -0.58 -33.44 50.86
C LEU A 131 -1.21 -33.84 52.19
N ASP A 132 -0.81 -34.98 52.75
CA ASP A 132 -1.18 -35.35 54.12
C ASP A 132 -0.38 -34.50 55.11
N THR A 133 -1.11 -33.83 56.01
CA THR A 133 -0.55 -32.91 57.01
C THR A 133 -0.63 -33.50 58.42
N SER A 134 -1.16 -34.72 58.59
CA SER A 134 -1.38 -35.35 59.89
C SER A 134 -0.11 -35.52 60.74
N ALA A 135 1.04 -35.73 60.08
CA ALA A 135 2.34 -35.92 60.72
C ALA A 135 3.13 -34.62 60.96
N MET A 136 2.62 -33.46 60.55
CA MET A 136 3.30 -32.17 60.64
C MET A 136 3.04 -31.50 61.99
N SER A 137 3.83 -30.47 62.34
CA SER A 137 3.58 -29.65 63.53
C SER A 137 2.23 -28.91 63.45
N ILE A 138 1.69 -28.49 64.60
CA ILE A 138 0.39 -27.77 64.65
C ILE A 138 0.41 -26.51 63.78
N GLU A 139 1.52 -25.76 63.80
CA GLU A 139 1.69 -24.54 63.00
C GLU A 139 1.65 -24.85 61.49
N GLU A 140 2.35 -25.90 61.05
CA GLU A 140 2.34 -26.35 59.66
C GLU A 140 0.94 -26.83 59.22
N GLN A 141 0.23 -27.54 60.09
CA GLN A 141 -1.14 -27.99 59.81
C GLN A 141 -2.08 -26.81 59.52
N GLU A 142 -2.07 -25.77 60.36
CA GLU A 142 -2.88 -24.57 60.15
C GLU A 142 -2.42 -23.78 58.91
N TYR A 143 -1.12 -23.69 58.65
CA TYR A 143 -0.59 -23.11 57.41
C TYR A 143 -1.16 -23.80 56.17
N TYR A 144 -1.01 -25.12 56.06
CA TYR A 144 -1.48 -25.86 54.89
C TYR A 144 -3.00 -25.85 54.77
N LYS A 145 -3.74 -25.89 55.88
CA LYS A 145 -5.21 -25.74 55.89
C LYS A 145 -5.64 -24.41 55.26
N SER A 146 -4.98 -23.30 55.62
CA SER A 146 -5.25 -21.98 55.01
C SER A 146 -4.94 -21.94 53.52
N VAL A 147 -3.80 -22.52 53.10
CA VAL A 147 -3.36 -22.57 51.70
C VAL A 147 -4.32 -23.44 50.88
N LYS A 148 -4.69 -24.62 51.37
CA LYS A 148 -5.67 -25.52 50.74
C LYS A 148 -7.00 -24.81 50.55
N SER A 149 -7.49 -24.11 51.58
CA SER A 149 -8.73 -23.31 51.48
C SER A 149 -8.62 -22.23 50.39
N SER A 150 -7.53 -21.46 50.37
CA SER A 150 -7.30 -20.43 49.34
C SER A 150 -7.28 -20.99 47.92
N ILE A 151 -6.63 -22.14 47.71
CA ILE A 151 -6.58 -22.84 46.41
C ILE A 151 -8.00 -23.26 45.99
N LEU A 152 -8.75 -23.91 46.88
CA LEU A 152 -10.09 -24.39 46.58
C LEU A 152 -11.04 -23.22 46.26
N SER A 153 -10.98 -22.12 47.02
CA SER A 153 -11.77 -20.92 46.74
C SER A 153 -11.48 -20.32 45.37
N ARG A 154 -10.21 -20.24 44.96
CA ARG A 154 -9.86 -19.76 43.61
C ARG A 154 -10.39 -20.69 42.51
N ARG A 155 -10.29 -22.00 42.70
CA ARG A 155 -10.77 -23.00 41.72
C ARG A 155 -12.29 -22.97 41.58
N SER A 156 -13.01 -22.83 42.69
CA SER A 156 -14.47 -22.69 42.68
C SER A 156 -14.96 -21.40 42.04
N ALA A 157 -14.14 -20.34 42.01
CA ALA A 157 -14.49 -19.08 41.33
C ALA A 157 -14.22 -19.13 39.81
N SER A 158 -13.44 -20.11 39.34
CA SER A 158 -13.08 -20.25 37.92
C SER A 158 -13.91 -21.29 37.16
N THR A 159 -14.74 -22.07 37.87
CA THR A 159 -15.62 -23.09 37.29
C THR A 159 -17.03 -22.55 37.18
#